data_AF-A0A0A3VYK1-F1
#
_entry.id   AF-A0A0A3VYK1-F1
#
_cell.length_a   1.000
_cell.length_b   1.000
_cell.length_c   1.000
_cell.angle_alpha   90.00
_cell.angle_beta   90.00
_cell.angle_gamma   90.00
#
_symmetry.space_group_name_H-M   'P 1'
#
loop_
_entity.id
_entity.type
_entity.pdbx_description
1 polymer ?
#
loop_
_entity_poly.entity_id
_entity_poly.type
_entity_poly.pdbx_seq_one_letter_code
_entity_poly.pdbx_strand_id
1 'polypeptide(L)' 'MTITLQTPRYQPDVLGAGYEQATLNFPDDYEGKVVATLIRKKAEQPTSKAVLYIHGFIDYFF' A
#
# COMPACT_ATOMS: atom_id res chain seq x y z
N MET A 1 -14.76 7.04 -15.98
CA MET A 1 -13.77 7.29 -14.92
C MET A 1 -12.45 6.70 -15.37
N THR A 2 -11.45 7.53 -15.65
CA THR A 2 -10.12 7.06 -16.04
C THR A 2 -9.28 6.94 -14.78
N ILE A 3 -8.90 5.72 -14.37
CA ILE A 3 -8.00 5.52 -13.23
C ILE A 3 -6.59 5.91 -13.69
N THR A 4 -6.05 6.99 -13.15
CA THR A 4 -4.63 7.33 -13.32
C THR A 4 -3.83 6.47 -12.35
N LEU A 5 -3.11 5.47 -12.87
CA LEU A 5 -2.21 4.65 -12.04
C LEU A 5 -0.96 5.46 -11.72
N GLN A 6 -0.95 6.12 -10.57
CA GLN A 6 0.26 6.76 -10.05
C GLN A 6 1.24 5.65 -9.63
N THR A 7 2.45 5.64 -10.19
CA THR A 7 3.47 4.70 -9.77
C THR A 7 3.89 5.02 -8.33
N PRO A 8 3.73 4.10 -7.36
CA PRO A 8 4.10 4.38 -5.98
C PRO A 8 5.61 4.60 -5.86
N ARG A 9 6.00 5.68 -5.17
CA ARG A 9 7.40 5.95 -4.86
C ARG A 9 7.78 5.20 -3.58
N TYR A 10 8.58 4.15 -3.74
CA TYR A 10 9.01 3.30 -2.64
C TYR A 10 10.24 3.87 -1.91
N GLN A 11 10.28 3.64 -0.60
CA GLN A 11 11.40 3.95 0.30
C GLN A 11 11.60 2.81 1.31
N PRO A 12 12.78 2.69 1.97
CA PRO A 12 12.99 1.69 3.00
C PRO A 12 11.93 1.75 4.11
N ASP A 13 11.50 0.57 4.56
CA ASP A 13 10.55 0.42 5.66
C ASP A 13 11.25 0.09 6.99
N VAL A 14 10.57 0.38 8.11
CA VAL A 14 11.09 0.13 9.46
C VAL A 14 11.22 -1.37 9.78
N LEU A 15 10.51 -2.24 9.04
CA LEU A 15 10.62 -3.70 9.14
C LEU A 15 11.99 -4.24 8.69
N GLY A 16 12.83 -3.40 8.10
CA GLY A 16 14.22 -3.72 7.78
C GLY A 16 14.44 -4.24 6.37
N ALA A 17 15.53 -5.00 6.18
CA ALA A 17 16.07 -5.32 4.86
C ALA A 17 15.05 -6.06 3.97
N GLY A 18 14.90 -5.56 2.73
CA GLY A 18 14.01 -6.12 1.71
C GLY A 18 12.56 -5.64 1.80
N TYR A 19 12.17 -4.92 2.86
CA TYR A 19 10.89 -4.24 2.94
C TYR A 19 11.00 -2.80 2.44
N GLU A 20 10.05 -2.43 1.59
CA GLU A 20 9.89 -1.08 1.07
C GLU A 20 8.45 -0.64 1.30
N GLN A 21 8.23 0.63 1.61
CA GLN A 21 6.91 1.24 1.74
C GLN A 21 6.70 2.38 0.75
N ALA A 22 5.44 2.64 0.40
CA ALA A 22 5.03 3.82 -0.34
C ALA A 22 3.73 4.38 0.25
N THR A 23 3.59 5.70 0.24
CA THR A 23 2.33 6.36 0.56
C THR A 23 1.44 6.41 -0.68
N LEU A 24 0.25 5.84 -0.57
CA LEU A 24 -0.82 6.00 -1.55
C LEU A 24 -1.72 7.15 -1.09
N ASN A 25 -1.95 8.12 -1.97
CA ASN A 25 -2.87 9.23 -1.71
C ASN A 25 -4.19 8.93 -2.42
N PHE A 26 -5.29 9.15 -1.71
CA PHE A 26 -6.65 9.03 -2.23
C PHE A 26 -7.34 10.39 -2.17
N PRO A 27 -8.49 10.57 -2.83
CA PRO A 27 -9.31 11.75 -2.61
C PRO A 27 -9.67 11.89 -1.12
N ASP A 28 -9.73 13.13 -0.65
CA ASP A 28 -10.21 13.44 0.70
C ASP A 28 -11.66 12.95 0.88
N ASP A 29 -12.01 12.55 2.10
CA ASP A 29 -13.38 12.24 2.50
C ASP A 29 -13.95 13.34 3.43
N TYR A 30 -15.07 13.06 4.10
CA TYR A 30 -15.71 14.01 5.01
C TYR A 30 -14.89 14.31 6.27
N GLU A 31 -13.88 13.49 6.59
CA GLU A 31 -12.93 13.67 7.69
C GLU A 31 -11.57 14.23 7.21
N GLY A 32 -11.40 14.41 5.90
CA GLY A 32 -10.23 15.03 5.30
C GLY A 32 -9.33 14.04 4.57
N LYS A 33 -8.01 14.20 4.73
CA LYS A 33 -7.02 13.52 3.88
C LYS A 33 -7.01 12.00 4.09
N VAL A 34 -7.24 11.25 3.02
CA VAL A 34 -7.17 9.78 3.01
C VAL A 34 -5.84 9.29 2.44
N VAL A 35 -5.10 8.52 3.24
CA VAL A 35 -3.83 7.89 2.85
C VAL A 35 -3.78 6.43 3.25
N ALA A 36 -3.02 5.63 2.49
CA ALA A 36 -2.64 4.28 2.91
C ALA A 36 -1.12 4.08 2.77
N THR A 37 -0.57 3.23 3.63
CA THR A 37 0.83 2.80 3.53
C THR A 37 0.87 1.43 2.85
N LEU A 38 1.43 1.36 1.64
CA LEU A 38 1.66 0.11 0.94
C LEU A 38 3.07 -0.39 1.24
N ILE A 39 3.16 -1.46 2.02
CA ILE A 39 4.42 -2.16 2.29
C ILE A 39 4.54 -3.34 1.33
N ARG A 40 5.73 -3.55 0.77
CA ARG A 40 6.04 -4.73 -0.04
C ARG A 40 7.39 -5.33 0.35
N LYS A 41 7.51 -6.63 0.10
CA LYS A 41 8.79 -7.35 -0.02
C LYS A 41 8.77 -8.12 -1.32
N LYS A 42 9.76 -7.90 -2.18
CA LYS A 42 9.84 -8.60 -3.47
C LYS A 42 10.20 -10.06 -3.23
N ALA A 43 9.61 -10.95 -4.02
CA ALA A 43 10.05 -12.34 -4.07
C ALA A 43 11.49 -12.42 -4.58
N GLU A 44 12.26 -13.39 -4.09
CA GLU A 44 13.65 -13.62 -4.53
C GLU A 44 13.73 -13.98 -6.01
N GLN A 45 12.69 -14.64 -6.54
CA GLN A 45 12.55 -15.02 -7.94
C GLN A 45 11.33 -14.35 -8.57
N PRO A 46 11.37 -13.98 -9.87
CA PRO A 46 10.23 -13.42 -10.57
C PRO A 46 9.01 -14.34 -10.52
N THR A 47 7.85 -13.79 -10.15
CA THR A 47 6.59 -14.53 -10.06
C THR A 47 5.41 -13.61 -10.37
N SER A 48 4.31 -14.19 -10.84
CA SER A 48 3.03 -13.51 -11.04
C SER A 48 2.10 -13.60 -9.83
N LYS A 49 2.54 -14.24 -8.74
CA LYS A 49 1.75 -14.42 -7.51
C LYS A 49 2.16 -13.40 -6.44
N ALA A 50 1.18 -12.94 -5.67
CA ALA A 50 1.39 -12.11 -4.50
C ALA A 50 0.41 -12.50 -3.39
N VAL A 51 0.80 -12.26 -2.14
CA VAL A 51 -0.10 -12.30 -0.99
C VAL A 51 -0.35 -10.86 -0.56
N LEU A 52 -1.61 -10.49 -0.42
CA LEU A 52 -2.03 -9.17 0.04
C LEU A 52 -2.61 -9.28 1.44
N TYR A 53 -2.01 -8.57 2.38
CA TYR A 53 -2.55 -8.36 3.72
C TYR A 53 -3.03 -6.92 3.83
N ILE A 54 -4.26 -6.73 4.31
CA ILE A 54 -4.89 -5.42 4.50
C ILE A 54 -5.28 -5.34 5.98
N HIS A 55 -4.91 -4.23 6.61
CA HIS A 55 -5.32 -3.88 7.95
C HIS A 55 -5.82 -2.45 7.94
N GLY A 56 -7.01 -2.23 8.48
CA GLY A 56 -7.66 -0.95 8.65
C GLY A 56 -8.14 -0.76 10.08
N PHE A 57 -8.41 0.49 10.45
CA PHE A 57 -8.90 0.84 11.79
C PHE A 57 -10.30 0.26 12.09
N ILE A 58 -11.08 -0.03 11.05
CA ILE A 58 -12.42 -0.66 11.15
C ILE A 58 -12.40 -1.96 10.33
N ASP A 59 -11.71 -2.98 10.84
CA ASP A 59 -11.63 -4.32 10.22
C ASP A 59 -12.88 -5.19 10.45
N TYR A 60 -13.99 -4.61 10.91
CA TYR A 60 -15.27 -5.30 11.12
C TYR A 60 -16.37 -4.64 10.29
N PHE A 61 -16.60 -5.14 9.08
CA PHE A 61 -17.87 -4.97 8.38
C PHE A 61 -18.75 -6.18 8.73
N PHE A 62 -19.83 -5.95 9.49
CA PHE A 62 -20.93 -6.89 9.68
C PHE A 62 -22.06 -6.62 8.66
#